data_AF-Q6RC12-F1
#
_entry.id   AF-Q6RC12-F1
#
_cell.length_a   1.000
_cell.length_b   1.000
_cell.length_c   1.000
_cell.angle_alpha   90.00
_cell.angle_beta   90.00
_cell.angle_gamma   90.00
#
_symmetry.space_group_name_H-M   'P 1'
#
loop_
_entity.id
_entity.type
_entity.pdbx_description
1 polymer ?
#
loop_
_entity_poly.entity_id
_entity_poly.type
_entity_poly.pdbx_seq_one_letter_code
_entity_poly.pdbx_strand_id
1 'polypeptide(L)'
;DPILEQFRQIAAQLTFSAPTLPILSNLTGQIARHDQLASPDYWTQQLRNTVRFHDTVAALLGAGEQVFLELSPHPVLTQAITDTVEQAGGGGAAEPALRKDRPDAVAFAAALGQLHCHGISPSWNVLYCQARPLTLPTYAFQHQRYWLLPTAGDFSGANTHAMHPLLDTATELAENRGWVFTGRISPRTQPWLNEHAVESAVLFPNTGFVELALHVADRAGYSSVNELIVHTPLLLAGHDTADLQITVTDTDDMGRQSLNIHSRPHIGHDNTTTGDEQPEWVLHASAVLTAQTTDHNHLPLTPVLWPPPGTAAIEVDDFYDDLAAQGYNYGPTFQGVQRIWRDHATPDVIYAEVELPEDTDIDGYGI
;
A
#
# COMPACT_ATOMS: atom_id res chain seq x y z
N ASP A 1 -31.68 66.02 18.45
CA ASP A 1 -31.76 64.94 17.46
C ASP A 1 -33.24 64.67 17.19
N PRO A 2 -33.81 65.19 16.08
CA PRO A 2 -35.25 65.38 15.93
C PRO A 2 -36.06 64.08 15.84
N ILE A 3 -35.42 62.96 15.47
CA ILE A 3 -36.08 61.66 15.33
C ILE A 3 -36.34 60.95 16.67
N LEU A 4 -35.60 61.28 17.74
CA LEU A 4 -35.62 60.52 18.98
C LEU A 4 -36.98 60.52 19.68
N GLU A 5 -37.65 61.65 19.75
CA GLU A 5 -38.96 61.76 20.41
C GLU A 5 -40.04 61.00 19.64
N GLN A 6 -40.04 61.10 18.31
CA GLN A 6 -40.96 60.33 17.46
C GLN A 6 -40.71 58.82 17.59
N PHE A 7 -39.44 58.41 17.59
CA PHE A 7 -39.06 57.01 17.78
C PHE A 7 -39.50 56.48 19.15
N ARG A 8 -39.29 57.26 20.22
CA ARG A 8 -39.72 56.93 21.58
C ARG A 8 -41.24 56.73 21.65
N GLN A 9 -42.02 57.64 21.06
CA GLN A 9 -43.48 57.57 21.04
C GLN A 9 -43.99 56.31 20.33
N ILE A 10 -43.32 55.89 19.24
CA ILE A 10 -43.64 54.64 18.54
C ILE A 10 -43.23 53.44 19.39
N ALA A 11 -42.02 53.43 19.94
CA ALA A 11 -41.54 52.33 20.79
C ALA A 11 -42.41 52.14 22.04
N ALA A 12 -42.98 53.21 22.60
CA ALA A 12 -43.90 53.16 23.74
C ALA A 12 -45.24 52.45 23.44
N GLN A 13 -45.59 52.29 22.15
CA GLN A 13 -46.78 51.56 21.73
C GLN A 13 -46.53 50.05 21.59
N LEU A 14 -45.28 49.60 21.68
CA LEU A 14 -44.91 48.20 21.55
C LEU A 14 -45.11 47.45 22.88
N THR A 15 -45.48 46.18 22.78
CA THR A 15 -45.50 45.27 23.92
C THR A 15 -44.11 44.67 24.09
N PHE A 16 -43.46 44.97 25.21
CA PHE A 16 -42.18 44.36 25.57
C PHE A 16 -42.39 43.08 26.37
N SER A 17 -41.55 42.07 26.13
CA SER A 17 -41.56 40.80 26.85
C SER A 17 -40.19 40.49 27.43
N ALA A 18 -40.17 39.73 28.52
CA ALA A 18 -38.94 39.31 29.15
C ALA A 18 -38.13 38.41 28.21
N PRO A 19 -36.82 38.71 28.00
CA PRO A 19 -35.99 37.86 27.17
C PRO A 19 -35.79 36.50 27.85
N THR A 20 -35.87 35.44 27.07
CA THR A 20 -35.61 34.06 27.53
C THR A 20 -34.12 33.72 27.50
N LEU A 21 -33.32 34.50 26.75
CA LEU A 21 -31.87 34.40 26.69
C LEU A 21 -31.24 35.66 27.30
N PRO A 22 -30.12 35.54 28.03
CA PRO A 22 -29.37 36.69 28.49
C PRO A 22 -28.94 37.59 27.31
N ILE A 23 -29.17 38.89 27.43
CA ILE A 23 -28.76 39.87 26.42
C ILE A 23 -27.67 40.74 27.05
N LEU A 24 -26.46 40.72 26.47
CA LEU A 24 -25.40 41.65 26.84
C LEU A 24 -25.61 42.97 26.09
N SER A 25 -25.85 44.07 26.80
CA SER A 25 -26.12 45.36 26.17
C SER A 25 -24.85 45.98 25.62
N ASN A 26 -24.84 46.30 24.32
CA ASN A 26 -23.75 47.02 23.68
C ASN A 26 -23.64 48.50 24.11
N LEU A 27 -24.57 49.02 24.94
CA LEU A 27 -24.44 50.36 25.53
C LEU A 27 -23.72 50.31 26.86
N THR A 28 -24.10 49.36 27.72
CA THR A 28 -23.60 49.29 29.10
C THR A 28 -22.42 48.34 29.26
N GLY A 29 -22.25 47.38 28.35
CA GLY A 29 -21.29 46.28 28.48
C GLY A 29 -21.66 45.27 29.55
N GLN A 30 -22.92 45.27 30.01
CA GLN A 30 -23.42 44.40 31.10
C GLN A 30 -24.69 43.66 30.65
N ILE A 31 -25.01 42.58 31.36
CA ILE A 31 -26.25 41.81 31.10
C ILE A 31 -27.42 42.74 31.36
N ALA A 32 -28.23 42.96 30.33
CA ALA A 32 -29.37 43.85 30.37
C ALA A 32 -30.48 43.25 31.23
N ARG A 33 -31.05 44.08 32.11
CA ARG A 33 -32.23 43.70 32.89
C ARG A 33 -33.48 43.87 32.02
N HIS A 34 -34.50 43.07 32.29
CA HIS A 34 -35.77 43.15 31.55
C HIS A 34 -36.38 44.56 31.60
N ASP A 35 -36.38 45.22 32.76
CA ASP A 35 -36.94 46.56 32.94
C ASP A 35 -36.24 47.63 32.07
N GLN A 36 -34.95 47.43 31.79
CA GLN A 36 -34.19 48.28 30.88
C GLN A 36 -34.61 48.03 29.42
N LEU A 37 -34.66 46.77 28.98
CA LEU A 37 -35.05 46.43 27.60
C LEU A 37 -36.52 46.74 27.30
N ALA A 38 -37.38 46.68 28.31
CA ALA A 38 -38.80 47.03 28.24
C ALA A 38 -39.07 48.54 28.29
N SER A 39 -38.03 49.37 28.23
CA SER A 39 -38.15 50.83 28.23
C SER A 39 -37.94 51.40 26.82
N PRO A 40 -38.89 52.21 26.30
CA PRO A 40 -38.68 52.99 25.07
C PRO A 40 -37.44 53.89 25.12
N ASP A 41 -37.05 54.34 26.32
CA ASP A 41 -35.89 55.18 26.52
C ASP A 41 -34.58 54.43 26.25
N TYR A 42 -34.52 53.14 26.55
CA TYR A 42 -33.35 52.31 26.25
C TYR A 42 -33.10 52.24 24.74
N TRP A 43 -34.14 52.01 23.93
CA TRP A 43 -34.00 51.92 22.47
C TRP A 43 -33.66 53.28 21.85
N THR A 44 -34.20 54.36 22.41
CA THR A 44 -33.84 55.73 22.01
C THR A 44 -32.37 56.03 22.32
N GLN A 45 -31.87 55.57 23.47
CA GLN A 45 -30.44 55.64 23.82
C GLN A 45 -29.58 54.74 22.92
N GLN A 46 -30.05 53.54 22.57
CA GLN A 46 -29.36 52.60 21.66
C GLN A 46 -29.19 53.20 20.27
N LEU A 47 -30.18 53.95 19.79
CA LEU A 47 -30.12 54.63 18.52
C LEU A 47 -29.11 55.80 18.52
N ARG A 48 -28.95 56.48 19.66
CA ARG A 48 -28.14 57.71 19.76
C ARG A 48 -26.70 57.49 20.19
N ASN A 49 -26.47 56.57 21.12
CA ASN A 49 -25.21 56.42 21.83
C ASN A 49 -24.30 55.38 21.14
N THR A 50 -23.01 55.45 21.44
CA THR A 50 -21.98 54.58 20.85
C THR A 50 -22.22 53.11 21.19
N VAL A 51 -22.15 52.25 20.17
CA VAL A 51 -22.17 50.79 20.30
C VAL A 51 -20.78 50.30 20.71
N ARG A 52 -20.64 49.81 21.93
CA ARG A 52 -19.38 49.30 22.52
C ARG A 52 -19.16 47.83 22.19
N PHE A 53 -19.16 47.48 20.90
CA PHE A 53 -19.14 46.08 20.45
C PHE A 53 -17.89 45.31 20.89
N HIS A 54 -16.70 45.92 20.78
CA HIS A 54 -15.46 45.29 21.24
C HIS A 54 -15.51 44.95 22.74
N ASP A 55 -15.96 45.89 23.58
CA ASP A 55 -16.08 45.66 25.03
C ASP A 55 -17.06 44.51 25.34
N THR A 56 -18.14 44.38 24.57
CA THR A 56 -19.10 43.28 24.69
C THR A 56 -18.44 41.93 24.38
N VAL A 57 -17.70 41.82 23.27
CA VAL A 57 -17.02 40.56 22.88
C VAL A 57 -15.94 40.22 23.90
N ALA A 58 -15.14 41.20 24.34
CA ALA A 58 -14.12 41.01 25.37
C ALA A 58 -14.72 40.56 26.71
N ALA A 59 -15.87 41.11 27.11
CA ALA A 59 -16.57 40.67 28.32
C ALA A 59 -17.08 39.22 28.22
N LEU A 60 -17.60 38.81 27.05
CA LEU A 60 -18.02 37.41 26.81
C LEU A 60 -16.83 36.45 26.84
N LEU A 61 -15.72 36.82 26.21
CA LEU A 61 -14.46 36.06 26.28
C LEU A 61 -13.98 35.91 27.73
N GLY A 62 -14.00 37.00 28.51
CA GLY A 62 -13.66 36.99 29.93
C GLY A 62 -14.60 36.16 30.79
N ALA A 63 -15.84 35.95 30.36
CA ALA A 63 -16.81 35.04 30.98
C ALA A 63 -16.63 33.57 30.56
N GLY A 64 -15.72 33.29 29.61
CA GLY A 64 -15.39 31.94 29.16
C GLY A 64 -16.07 31.53 27.85
N GLU A 65 -16.87 32.39 27.22
CA GLU A 65 -17.48 32.10 25.92
C GLU A 65 -16.42 32.10 24.81
N GLN A 66 -16.39 31.08 23.96
CA GLN A 66 -15.34 30.90 22.93
C GLN A 66 -15.86 30.85 21.50
N VAL A 67 -17.15 30.64 21.28
CA VAL A 67 -17.72 30.45 19.93
C VAL A 67 -18.84 31.45 19.71
N PHE A 68 -18.72 32.25 18.66
CA PHE A 68 -19.66 33.30 18.30
C PHE A 68 -20.31 32.99 16.95
N LEU A 69 -21.62 33.18 16.85
CA LEU A 69 -22.37 33.08 15.59
C LEU A 69 -22.89 34.47 15.19
N GLU A 70 -22.46 34.97 14.04
CA GLU A 70 -22.99 36.22 13.48
C GLU A 70 -24.30 35.96 12.73
N LEU A 71 -25.41 36.49 13.26
CA LEU A 71 -26.72 36.44 12.63
C LEU A 71 -26.96 37.68 11.76
N SER A 72 -26.47 37.64 10.53
CA SER A 72 -26.64 38.71 9.54
C SER A 72 -26.79 38.13 8.12
N PRO A 73 -27.40 38.85 7.17
CA PRO A 73 -27.48 38.42 5.76
C PRO A 73 -26.11 38.30 5.06
N HIS A 74 -25.08 38.94 5.62
CA HIS A 74 -23.70 38.87 5.16
C HIS A 74 -22.77 39.27 6.31
N PRO A 75 -21.64 38.57 6.54
CA PRO A 75 -20.72 38.88 7.62
C PRO A 75 -20.15 40.29 7.51
N VAL A 76 -20.42 41.10 8.53
CA VAL A 76 -19.78 42.41 8.73
C VAL A 76 -19.00 42.43 10.04
N LEU A 77 -19.41 41.62 11.02
CA LEU A 77 -18.84 41.62 12.37
C LEU A 77 -17.87 40.46 12.64
N THR A 78 -17.91 39.41 11.84
CA THR A 78 -17.10 38.19 12.01
C THR A 78 -15.62 38.54 12.17
N GLN A 79 -15.06 39.37 11.29
CA GLN A 79 -13.66 39.79 11.40
C GLN A 79 -13.36 40.55 12.68
N ALA A 80 -14.22 41.48 13.09
CA ALA A 80 -14.02 42.24 14.32
C ALA A 80 -14.07 41.36 15.58
N ILE A 81 -14.89 40.31 15.56
CA ILE A 81 -14.92 39.29 16.61
C ILE A 81 -13.61 38.50 16.60
N THR A 82 -13.19 37.99 15.44
CA THR A 82 -11.92 37.26 15.28
C THR A 82 -10.73 38.07 15.79
N ASP A 83 -10.60 39.34 15.38
CA ASP A 83 -9.52 40.22 15.85
C ASP A 83 -9.53 40.38 17.38
N THR A 84 -10.72 40.48 17.98
CA THR A 84 -10.86 40.60 19.45
C THR A 84 -10.48 39.29 20.17
N VAL A 85 -10.81 38.13 19.59
CA VAL A 85 -10.41 36.81 20.11
C VAL A 85 -8.89 36.65 20.07
N GLU A 86 -8.26 37.00 18.94
CA GLU A 86 -6.82 36.94 18.76
C GLU A 86 -6.08 37.86 19.75
N GLN A 87 -6.57 39.07 19.95
CA GLN A 87 -6.03 40.01 20.94
C GLN A 87 -6.11 39.48 22.38
N ALA A 88 -7.14 38.70 22.70
CA ALA A 88 -7.28 38.06 24.01
C ALA A 88 -6.37 36.83 24.19
N GLY A 89 -5.61 36.43 23.14
CA GLY A 89 -4.73 35.25 23.16
C GLY A 89 -5.48 33.92 23.21
N GLY A 90 -6.77 33.92 22.85
CA GLY A 90 -7.64 32.75 22.87
C GLY A 90 -7.71 32.02 21.53
N GLY A 91 -8.17 30.77 21.54
CA GLY A 91 -8.46 29.97 20.35
C GLY A 91 -9.94 29.95 19.95
N GLY A 92 -10.69 31.01 20.28
CA GLY A 92 -12.12 31.12 19.99
C GLY A 92 -12.42 31.23 18.49
N ALA A 93 -13.68 31.03 18.11
CA ALA A 93 -14.13 31.03 16.72
C ALA A 93 -15.32 31.97 16.51
N ALA A 94 -15.38 32.58 15.33
CA ALA A 94 -16.50 33.41 14.89
C ALA A 94 -17.02 32.90 13.54
N GLU A 95 -18.27 32.46 13.52
CA GLU A 95 -18.89 31.86 12.35
C GLU A 95 -20.04 32.72 11.82
N PRO A 96 -20.12 32.99 10.52
CA PRO A 96 -21.24 33.71 9.93
C PRO A 96 -22.39 32.77 9.56
N ALA A 97 -23.62 33.16 9.88
CA ALA A 97 -24.81 32.36 9.56
C ALA A 97 -25.15 32.35 8.06
N LEU A 98 -24.93 33.47 7.35
CA LEU A 98 -25.23 33.62 5.93
C LEU A 98 -24.11 34.35 5.19
N ARG A 99 -24.04 34.19 3.86
CA ARG A 99 -23.16 34.96 3.00
C ARG A 99 -23.86 35.29 1.69
N LYS A 100 -23.78 36.56 1.25
CA LYS A 100 -24.44 37.08 0.05
C LYS A 100 -24.14 36.31 -1.25
N ASP A 101 -22.99 35.64 -1.33
CA ASP A 101 -22.50 34.91 -2.49
C ASP A 101 -22.86 33.41 -2.46
N ARG A 102 -23.68 32.98 -1.50
CA ARG A 102 -24.08 31.58 -1.32
C ARG A 102 -25.59 31.46 -1.09
N PRO A 103 -26.24 30.36 -1.53
CA PRO A 103 -27.62 30.09 -1.16
C PRO A 103 -27.78 29.97 0.36
N ASP A 104 -28.78 30.67 0.91
CA ASP A 104 -29.00 30.79 2.37
C ASP A 104 -29.01 29.44 3.10
N ALA A 105 -29.75 28.46 2.59
CA ALA A 105 -29.84 27.13 3.20
C ALA A 105 -28.48 26.41 3.27
N VAL A 106 -27.64 26.58 2.24
CA VAL A 106 -26.30 25.99 2.17
C VAL A 106 -25.34 26.71 3.12
N ALA A 107 -25.39 28.04 3.16
CA ALA A 107 -24.57 28.84 4.06
C ALA A 107 -24.90 28.54 5.53
N PHE A 108 -26.19 28.46 5.86
CA PHE A 108 -26.65 28.17 7.21
C PHE A 108 -26.31 26.73 7.65
N ALA A 109 -26.50 25.74 6.76
CA ALA A 109 -26.10 24.36 7.05
C ALA A 109 -24.58 24.24 7.28
N ALA A 110 -23.77 24.98 6.52
CA ALA A 110 -22.32 25.03 6.72
C ALA A 110 -21.95 25.67 8.07
N ALA A 111 -22.61 26.76 8.47
CA ALA A 111 -22.41 27.38 9.77
C ALA A 111 -22.73 26.42 10.92
N LEU A 112 -23.82 25.67 10.84
CA LEU A 112 -24.16 24.63 11.82
C LEU A 112 -23.12 23.51 11.87
N GLY A 113 -22.55 23.12 10.72
CA GLY A 113 -21.44 22.18 10.66
C GLY A 113 -20.19 22.70 11.35
N GLN A 114 -19.84 23.98 11.16
CA GLN A 114 -18.71 24.59 11.85
C GLN A 114 -18.95 24.68 13.36
N LEU A 115 -20.14 25.06 13.80
CA LEU A 115 -20.49 25.04 15.23
C LEU A 115 -20.33 23.63 15.83
N HIS A 116 -20.74 22.59 15.10
CA HIS A 116 -20.56 21.21 15.53
C HIS A 116 -19.08 20.81 15.66
N CYS A 117 -18.21 21.23 14.72
CA CYS A 117 -16.76 21.03 14.83
C CYS A 117 -16.15 21.75 16.04
N HIS A 118 -16.74 22.88 16.46
CA HIS A 118 -16.37 23.58 17.69
C HIS A 118 -17.04 23.01 18.96
N GLY A 119 -17.69 21.85 18.87
CA GLY A 119 -18.32 21.15 20.00
C GLY A 119 -19.75 21.57 20.31
N ILE A 120 -20.32 22.53 19.57
CA ILE A 120 -21.71 22.98 19.72
C ILE A 120 -22.58 22.18 18.75
N SER A 121 -23.13 21.07 19.23
CA SER A 121 -24.01 20.25 18.40
C SER A 121 -25.46 20.76 18.48
N PRO A 122 -26.06 21.25 17.37
CA PRO A 122 -27.48 21.58 17.36
C PRO A 122 -28.32 20.30 17.53
N SER A 123 -29.59 20.49 17.89
CA SER A 123 -30.58 19.42 17.88
C SER A 123 -30.92 19.04 16.43
N TRP A 124 -30.10 18.15 15.84
CA TRP A 124 -30.23 17.73 14.44
C TRP A 124 -31.62 17.17 14.09
N ASN A 125 -32.32 16.58 15.07
CA ASN A 125 -33.69 16.10 14.93
C ASN A 125 -34.72 17.22 14.70
N VAL A 126 -34.45 18.45 15.14
CA VAL A 126 -35.31 19.62 14.87
C VAL A 126 -35.13 20.07 13.41
N LEU A 127 -33.90 20.04 12.92
CA LEU A 127 -33.57 20.46 11.54
C LEU A 127 -33.96 19.41 10.49
N TYR A 128 -33.80 18.14 10.83
CA TYR A 128 -34.01 17.00 9.95
C TYR A 128 -35.05 16.03 10.54
N CYS A 129 -36.23 16.55 10.90
CA CYS A 129 -37.26 15.80 11.62
C CYS A 129 -37.82 14.57 10.88
N GLN A 130 -37.69 14.51 9.56
CA GLN A 130 -38.11 13.38 8.72
C GLN A 130 -36.95 12.52 8.23
N ALA A 131 -35.70 12.86 8.56
CA ALA A 131 -34.54 12.10 8.11
C ALA A 131 -34.32 10.83 8.95
N ARG A 132 -33.87 9.77 8.29
CA ARG A 132 -33.46 8.53 8.97
C ARG A 132 -31.94 8.54 9.14
N PRO A 133 -31.40 8.51 10.38
CA PRO A 133 -29.96 8.45 10.58
C PRO A 133 -29.41 7.12 10.07
N LEU A 134 -28.27 7.17 9.41
CA LEU A 134 -27.50 6.01 8.96
C LEU A 134 -26.18 5.97 9.72
N THR A 135 -25.80 4.80 10.20
CA THR A 135 -24.49 4.59 10.83
C THR A 135 -23.43 4.56 9.74
N LEU A 136 -22.49 5.52 9.78
CA LEU A 136 -21.28 5.47 8.98
C LEU A 136 -20.17 4.75 9.76
N PRO A 137 -19.20 4.10 9.09
CA PRO A 137 -18.02 3.57 9.76
C PRO A 137 -17.35 4.68 10.59
N THR A 138 -17.21 4.44 11.89
CA THR A 138 -16.77 5.46 12.86
C THR A 138 -15.27 5.68 12.88
N TYR A 139 -14.50 4.83 12.20
CA TYR A 139 -13.06 4.80 12.29
C TYR A 139 -12.43 4.92 10.91
N ALA A 140 -11.82 6.07 10.65
CA ALA A 140 -10.86 6.21 9.57
C ALA A 140 -9.58 5.48 10.01
N PHE A 141 -9.45 4.20 9.62
CA PHE A 141 -8.20 3.49 9.86
C PHE A 141 -7.05 4.28 9.24
N GLN A 142 -6.06 4.63 10.05
CA GLN A 142 -4.76 5.06 9.53
C GLN A 142 -4.07 3.81 9.02
N HIS A 143 -4.27 3.48 7.74
CA HIS A 143 -3.70 2.30 7.11
C HIS A 143 -2.17 2.37 7.13
N GLN A 144 -1.58 1.82 8.18
CA GLN A 144 -0.15 1.63 8.33
C GLN A 144 0.13 0.13 8.40
N ARG A 145 1.12 -0.29 7.63
CA ARG A 145 1.46 -1.71 7.44
C ARG A 145 2.35 -2.16 8.60
N TYR A 146 1.74 -2.74 9.65
CA TYR A 146 2.43 -3.30 10.82
C TYR A 146 2.65 -4.82 10.72
N TRP A 147 2.88 -5.34 9.51
CA TRP A 147 3.21 -6.75 9.32
C TRP A 147 4.69 -6.95 9.62
N LEU A 148 5.01 -7.99 10.39
CA LEU A 148 6.37 -8.53 10.43
C LEU A 148 6.69 -9.01 9.02
N LEU A 149 7.54 -8.27 8.32
CA LEU A 149 8.12 -8.74 7.07
C LEU A 149 9.02 -9.92 7.44
N PRO A 150 8.89 -11.09 6.77
CA PRO A 150 9.86 -12.15 6.96
C PRO A 150 11.23 -11.57 6.63
N THR A 151 12.08 -11.45 7.65
CA THR A 151 13.49 -11.22 7.45
C THR A 151 14.05 -12.56 7.01
N ALA A 152 14.59 -12.62 5.79
CA ALA A 152 15.39 -13.76 5.37
C ALA A 152 16.47 -13.98 6.44
N GLY A 153 16.35 -15.06 7.23
CA GLY A 153 17.40 -15.43 8.18
C GLY A 153 16.98 -16.03 9.53
N ASP A 154 15.73 -15.91 10.00
CA ASP A 154 15.42 -16.28 11.40
C ASP A 154 14.51 -17.51 11.58
N PHE A 155 14.72 -18.52 10.75
CA PHE A 155 14.35 -19.92 11.05
C PHE A 155 15.60 -20.77 11.29
N SER A 156 16.63 -20.21 11.94
CA SER A 156 17.89 -20.90 12.23
C SER A 156 17.77 -21.90 13.39
N GLY A 157 16.92 -22.92 13.22
CA GLY A 157 17.04 -24.20 13.89
C GLY A 157 17.98 -25.11 13.09
N ALA A 158 19.29 -24.90 13.20
CA ALA A 158 20.36 -25.76 12.69
C ALA A 158 20.41 -26.03 11.16
N ASN A 159 21.13 -25.16 10.42
CA ASN A 159 22.18 -25.52 9.43
C ASN A 159 22.63 -24.26 8.69
N THR A 160 23.90 -23.91 8.83
CA THR A 160 24.55 -22.67 8.35
C THR A 160 24.91 -22.71 6.86
N HIS A 161 23.96 -23.02 5.98
CA HIS A 161 24.05 -22.67 4.57
C HIS A 161 22.91 -21.70 4.27
N ALA A 162 23.22 -20.57 3.63
CA ALA A 162 22.20 -19.63 3.19
C ALA A 162 21.20 -20.40 2.32
N MET A 163 19.90 -20.30 2.65
CA MET A 163 18.84 -20.88 1.82
C MET A 163 18.87 -20.22 0.44
N HIS A 164 18.64 -21.00 -0.62
CA HIS A 164 18.56 -20.49 -1.99
C HIS A 164 17.55 -19.34 -2.10
N PRO A 165 17.78 -18.27 -2.89
CA PRO A 165 16.90 -17.10 -2.97
C PRO A 165 15.43 -17.37 -3.37
N LEU A 166 15.14 -18.53 -3.97
CA LEU A 166 13.79 -18.99 -4.31
C LEU A 166 13.18 -19.98 -3.29
N LEU A 167 13.89 -20.33 -2.22
CA LEU A 167 13.47 -21.29 -1.19
C LEU A 167 13.49 -20.66 0.20
N ASP A 168 12.38 -20.76 0.91
CA ASP A 168 12.19 -20.19 2.25
C ASP A 168 12.46 -21.19 3.37
N THR A 169 12.24 -22.49 3.14
CA THR A 169 12.32 -23.51 4.19
C THR A 169 12.78 -24.85 3.61
N ALA A 170 13.54 -25.60 4.41
CA ALA A 170 13.94 -26.97 4.17
C ALA A 170 13.56 -27.82 5.39
N THR A 171 12.78 -28.88 5.18
CA THR A 171 12.30 -29.78 6.24
C THR A 171 12.68 -31.21 5.90
N GLU A 172 13.51 -31.82 6.75
CA GLU A 172 13.79 -33.25 6.70
C GLU A 172 12.57 -34.02 7.20
N LEU A 173 12.10 -35.00 6.44
CA LEU A 173 11.00 -35.85 6.84
C LEU A 173 11.51 -36.99 7.73
N ALA A 174 10.92 -37.13 8.91
CA ALA A 174 11.22 -38.23 9.82
C ALA A 174 11.13 -39.60 9.13
N GLU A 175 11.89 -40.55 9.67
CA GLU A 175 12.01 -41.94 9.17
C GLU A 175 12.71 -42.04 7.81
N ASN A 176 13.64 -41.12 7.50
CA ASN A 176 14.39 -41.08 6.24
C ASN A 176 13.47 -41.14 5.01
N ARG A 177 12.40 -40.34 5.04
CA ARG A 177 11.47 -40.23 3.91
C ARG A 177 11.87 -39.14 2.92
N GLY A 178 13.10 -38.64 3.05
CA GLY A 178 13.68 -37.57 2.26
C GLY A 178 13.33 -36.18 2.80
N TRP A 179 13.20 -35.20 1.91
CA TRP A 179 13.13 -33.78 2.24
C TRP A 179 11.96 -33.07 1.56
N VAL A 180 11.45 -32.02 2.20
CA VAL A 180 10.52 -31.06 1.60
C VAL A 180 11.09 -29.65 1.70
N PHE A 181 11.24 -29.00 0.56
CA PHE A 181 11.61 -27.60 0.45
C PHE A 181 10.40 -26.80 0.01
N THR A 182 10.24 -25.61 0.55
CA THR A 182 9.17 -24.70 0.16
C THR A 182 9.72 -23.31 -0.10
N GLY A 183 9.12 -22.59 -1.05
CA GLY A 183 9.49 -21.21 -1.35
C GLY A 183 8.40 -20.49 -2.10
N ARG A 184 8.69 -19.27 -2.56
CA ARG A 184 7.79 -18.47 -3.37
C ARG A 184 8.52 -17.85 -4.55
N ILE A 185 7.86 -17.94 -5.71
CA ILE A 185 8.33 -17.35 -6.95
C ILE A 185 7.36 -16.23 -7.31
N SER A 186 7.86 -15.00 -7.44
CA SER A 186 7.06 -13.87 -7.89
C SER A 186 7.92 -12.89 -8.67
N PRO A 187 7.47 -12.41 -9.84
CA PRO A 187 8.16 -11.33 -10.55
C PRO A 187 8.24 -10.02 -9.75
N ARG A 188 7.50 -9.89 -8.64
CA ARG A 188 7.57 -8.75 -7.71
C ARG A 188 8.76 -8.83 -6.76
N THR A 189 9.08 -10.05 -6.29
CA THR A 189 10.21 -10.30 -5.38
C THR A 189 11.50 -10.65 -6.12
N GLN A 190 11.38 -11.27 -7.29
CA GLN A 190 12.49 -11.58 -8.20
C GLN A 190 12.24 -10.91 -9.56
N PRO A 191 12.60 -9.61 -9.72
CA PRO A 191 12.29 -8.83 -10.92
C PRO A 191 12.86 -9.41 -12.22
N TRP A 192 13.99 -10.12 -12.13
CA TRP A 192 14.65 -10.78 -13.27
C TRP A 192 13.75 -11.81 -13.95
N LEU A 193 12.74 -12.36 -13.26
CA LEU A 193 11.77 -13.28 -13.88
C LEU A 193 11.03 -12.63 -15.05
N ASN A 194 10.78 -11.32 -15.00
CA ASN A 194 10.11 -10.59 -16.09
C ASN A 194 10.93 -10.57 -17.38
N GLU A 195 12.21 -10.91 -17.31
CA GLU A 195 13.15 -10.89 -18.43
C GLU A 195 13.23 -12.25 -19.14
N HIS A 196 12.50 -13.27 -18.67
CA HIS A 196 12.33 -14.54 -19.37
C HIS A 196 10.89 -14.69 -19.87
N ALA A 197 10.59 -14.03 -20.98
CA ALA A 197 9.28 -14.04 -21.61
C ALA A 197 9.27 -14.75 -22.97
N VAL A 198 8.23 -15.55 -23.21
CA VAL A 198 7.92 -16.13 -24.51
C VAL A 198 6.54 -15.62 -24.92
N GLU A 199 6.46 -15.00 -26.09
CA GLU A 199 5.40 -14.13 -26.54
C GLU A 199 5.08 -13.05 -25.48
N SER A 200 3.89 -13.08 -24.90
CA SER A 200 3.47 -12.16 -23.83
C SER A 200 3.54 -12.80 -22.44
N ALA A 201 3.96 -14.07 -22.35
CA ALA A 201 3.92 -14.84 -21.12
C ALA A 201 5.29 -14.87 -20.43
N VAL A 202 5.32 -14.41 -19.18
CA VAL A 202 6.46 -14.62 -18.27
C VAL A 202 6.48 -16.07 -17.84
N LEU A 203 7.59 -16.76 -18.12
CA LEU A 203 7.81 -18.17 -17.82
C LEU A 203 8.99 -18.31 -16.87
N PHE A 204 8.86 -19.18 -15.87
CA PHE A 204 10.03 -19.60 -15.11
C PHE A 204 11.01 -20.33 -16.05
N PRO A 205 12.29 -19.94 -16.09
CA PRO A 205 13.24 -20.54 -17.02
C PRO A 205 13.50 -22.01 -16.68
N ASN A 206 13.70 -22.82 -17.72
CA ASN A 206 14.04 -24.24 -17.54
C ASN A 206 15.35 -24.42 -16.77
N THR A 207 16.32 -23.52 -16.97
CA THR A 207 17.57 -23.49 -16.19
C THR A 207 17.31 -23.20 -14.71
N GLY A 208 16.27 -22.45 -14.37
CA GLY A 208 15.85 -22.26 -12.98
C GLY A 208 15.41 -23.58 -12.29
N PHE A 209 14.85 -24.54 -13.03
CA PHE A 209 14.57 -25.86 -12.46
C PHE A 209 15.85 -26.66 -12.24
N VAL A 210 16.85 -26.50 -13.11
CA VAL A 210 18.17 -27.13 -12.95
C VAL A 210 18.89 -26.57 -11.72
N GLU A 211 18.88 -25.25 -11.55
CA GLU A 211 19.43 -24.54 -10.38
C GLU A 211 18.81 -25.06 -9.08
N LEU A 212 17.46 -25.07 -9.01
CA LEU A 212 16.73 -25.59 -7.86
C LEU A 212 17.05 -27.06 -7.59
N ALA A 213 17.12 -27.88 -8.63
CA ALA A 213 17.44 -29.30 -8.52
C ALA A 213 18.86 -29.53 -7.99
N LEU A 214 19.86 -28.78 -8.48
CA LEU A 214 21.25 -28.86 -8.03
C LEU A 214 21.39 -28.41 -6.57
N HIS A 215 20.78 -27.28 -6.21
CA HIS A 215 20.81 -26.78 -4.83
C HIS A 215 20.17 -27.78 -3.85
N VAL A 216 18.99 -28.30 -4.20
CA VAL A 216 18.28 -29.27 -3.37
C VAL A 216 19.00 -30.61 -3.29
N ALA A 217 19.60 -31.06 -4.40
CA ALA A 217 20.42 -32.27 -4.44
C ALA A 217 21.61 -32.17 -3.47
N ASP A 218 22.41 -31.11 -3.57
CA ASP A 218 23.54 -30.86 -2.68
C ASP A 218 23.09 -30.81 -1.22
N ARG A 219 22.00 -30.08 -0.94
CA ARG A 219 21.47 -29.92 0.42
C ARG A 219 20.96 -31.23 1.03
N ALA A 220 20.48 -32.16 0.20
CA ALA A 220 20.03 -33.49 0.59
C ALA A 220 21.16 -34.55 0.52
N GLY A 221 22.40 -34.16 0.19
CA GLY A 221 23.58 -35.04 0.19
C GLY A 221 23.80 -35.85 -1.10
N TYR A 222 23.25 -35.39 -2.23
CA TYR A 222 23.41 -35.99 -3.55
C TYR A 222 24.46 -35.23 -4.38
N SER A 223 25.29 -35.95 -5.13
CA SER A 223 26.40 -35.35 -5.88
C SER A 223 26.06 -34.91 -7.29
N SER A 224 24.98 -35.43 -7.88
CA SER A 224 24.61 -35.11 -9.25
C SER A 224 23.11 -35.29 -9.51
N VAL A 225 22.62 -34.49 -10.46
CA VAL A 225 21.35 -34.69 -11.16
C VAL A 225 21.67 -35.40 -12.47
N ASN A 226 21.22 -36.64 -12.64
CA ASN A 226 21.53 -37.42 -13.85
C ASN A 226 20.60 -37.07 -15.02
N GLU A 227 19.34 -36.85 -14.69
CA GLU A 227 18.27 -36.57 -15.64
C GLU A 227 17.32 -35.60 -14.97
N LEU A 228 16.92 -34.56 -15.70
CA LEU A 228 15.85 -33.65 -15.32
C LEU A 228 14.88 -33.56 -16.49
N ILE A 229 13.61 -33.83 -16.20
CA ILE A 229 12.51 -33.77 -17.16
C ILE A 229 11.63 -32.60 -16.75
N VAL A 230 11.43 -31.64 -17.65
CA VAL A 230 10.44 -30.58 -17.50
C VAL A 230 9.12 -31.07 -18.11
N HIS A 231 8.09 -31.20 -17.28
CA HIS A 231 6.77 -31.70 -17.66
C HIS A 231 5.85 -30.58 -18.12
N THR A 232 5.76 -29.52 -17.31
CA THR A 232 4.82 -28.41 -17.54
C THR A 232 5.53 -27.08 -17.29
N PRO A 233 5.51 -26.12 -18.23
CA PRO A 233 6.04 -24.77 -17.97
C PRO A 233 5.33 -24.08 -16.81
N LEU A 234 6.08 -23.37 -15.97
CA LEU A 234 5.51 -22.53 -14.91
C LEU A 234 5.27 -21.11 -15.44
N LEU A 235 3.99 -20.78 -15.66
CA LEU A 235 3.53 -19.47 -16.13
C LEU A 235 3.28 -18.54 -14.94
N LEU A 236 3.92 -17.36 -14.94
CA LEU A 236 3.75 -16.35 -13.89
C LEU A 236 2.82 -15.20 -14.32
N ALA A 237 2.50 -15.09 -15.62
CA ALA A 237 1.68 -14.02 -16.18
C ALA A 237 0.22 -13.97 -15.65
N GLY A 238 -0.27 -15.05 -15.03
CA GLY A 238 -1.64 -15.13 -14.47
C GLY A 238 -1.73 -14.98 -12.96
N HIS A 239 -0.60 -15.04 -12.24
CA HIS A 239 -0.57 -15.09 -10.78
C HIS A 239 0.57 -14.21 -10.26
N ASP A 240 0.24 -13.26 -9.39
CA ASP A 240 1.23 -12.37 -8.77
C ASP A 240 2.34 -13.14 -8.04
N THR A 241 2.07 -14.37 -7.59
CA THR A 241 3.00 -15.22 -6.84
C THR A 241 2.59 -16.69 -6.98
N ALA A 242 3.56 -17.59 -7.10
CA ALA A 242 3.38 -19.03 -7.01
C ALA A 242 4.09 -19.58 -5.77
N ASP A 243 3.39 -20.43 -5.01
CA ASP A 243 4.01 -21.25 -3.97
C ASP A 243 4.75 -22.40 -4.63
N LEU A 244 6.01 -22.63 -4.23
CA LEU A 244 6.88 -23.68 -4.72
C LEU A 244 7.01 -24.78 -3.65
N GLN A 245 6.95 -26.04 -4.07
CA GLN A 245 7.29 -27.19 -3.24
C GLN A 245 8.19 -28.14 -3.99
N ILE A 246 9.32 -28.49 -3.39
CA ILE A 246 10.24 -29.50 -3.92
C ILE A 246 10.29 -30.65 -2.94
N THR A 247 9.97 -31.86 -3.40
CA THR A 247 10.09 -33.07 -2.60
C THR A 247 11.25 -33.89 -3.10
N VAL A 248 12.08 -34.38 -2.17
CA VAL A 248 13.15 -35.35 -2.44
C VAL A 248 12.76 -36.63 -1.73
N THR A 249 12.81 -37.75 -2.42
CA THR A 249 12.48 -39.07 -1.86
C THR A 249 13.67 -40.01 -2.01
N ASP A 250 14.07 -40.66 -0.91
CA ASP A 250 15.24 -41.55 -0.84
C ASP A 250 15.09 -42.81 -1.72
N THR A 251 13.86 -43.19 -2.07
CA THR A 251 13.54 -44.24 -3.05
C THR A 251 12.15 -43.97 -3.64
N ASP A 252 12.07 -43.82 -4.96
CA ASP A 252 10.84 -43.83 -5.75
C ASP A 252 10.26 -45.26 -5.88
N ASP A 253 9.12 -45.41 -6.54
CA ASP A 253 8.49 -46.71 -6.81
C ASP A 253 9.37 -47.67 -7.63
N MET A 254 10.45 -47.16 -8.24
CA MET A 254 11.45 -47.90 -9.02
C MET A 254 12.78 -48.08 -8.28
N GLY A 255 12.87 -47.67 -7.01
CA GLY A 255 14.07 -47.77 -6.18
C GLY A 255 15.17 -46.74 -6.47
N ARG A 256 14.85 -45.66 -7.18
CA ARG A 256 15.78 -44.55 -7.50
C ARG A 256 15.52 -43.35 -6.61
N GLN A 257 16.56 -42.58 -6.30
CA GLN A 257 16.39 -41.31 -5.63
C GLN A 257 15.83 -40.30 -6.63
N SER A 258 14.73 -39.64 -6.27
CA SER A 258 14.07 -38.68 -7.15
C SER A 258 13.75 -37.39 -6.43
N LEU A 259 13.68 -36.30 -7.20
CA LEU A 259 13.08 -35.05 -6.75
C LEU A 259 11.96 -34.61 -7.68
N ASN A 260 10.94 -33.95 -7.12
CA ASN A 260 9.83 -33.39 -7.88
C ASN A 260 9.59 -31.93 -7.49
N ILE A 261 9.48 -31.05 -8.48
CA ILE A 261 9.23 -29.62 -8.32
C ILE A 261 7.78 -29.34 -8.71
N HIS A 262 6.99 -28.92 -7.73
CA HIS A 262 5.60 -28.53 -7.90
C HIS A 262 5.40 -27.05 -7.60
N SER A 263 4.38 -26.46 -8.23
CA SER A 263 3.91 -25.15 -7.81
C SER A 263 2.38 -25.07 -7.83
N ARG A 264 1.86 -24.03 -7.16
CA ARG A 264 0.47 -23.61 -7.29
C ARG A 264 0.36 -22.10 -7.11
N PRO A 265 -0.71 -21.46 -7.62
CA PRO A 265 -1.02 -20.08 -7.29
C PRO A 265 -1.02 -19.81 -5.78
N HIS A 266 -0.37 -18.73 -5.35
CA HIS A 266 -0.33 -18.33 -3.95
C HIS A 266 -1.73 -17.89 -3.47
N ILE A 267 -2.14 -18.38 -2.29
CA ILE A 267 -3.40 -17.99 -1.66
C ILE A 267 -3.10 -16.93 -0.59
N GLY A 268 -3.38 -15.66 -0.90
CA GLY A 268 -3.26 -14.56 0.06
C GLY A 268 -4.29 -14.65 1.20
N HIS A 269 -3.98 -14.03 2.34
CA HIS A 269 -4.92 -13.92 3.47
C HIS A 269 -6.04 -12.88 3.25
N ASP A 270 -5.90 -12.07 2.22
CA ASP A 270 -6.84 -11.10 1.66
C ASP A 270 -7.89 -11.82 0.81
N ASN A 271 -8.76 -12.53 1.53
CA ASN A 271 -9.80 -13.39 1.00
C ASN A 271 -10.91 -12.57 0.29
N THR A 272 -10.71 -12.23 -0.99
CA THR A 272 -11.79 -11.84 -1.91
C THR A 272 -12.12 -12.92 -2.94
N THR A 273 -11.41 -14.05 -2.94
CA THR A 273 -11.71 -15.18 -3.81
C THR A 273 -12.85 -15.98 -3.21
N THR A 274 -14.06 -15.75 -3.73
CA THR A 274 -15.34 -16.35 -3.31
C THR A 274 -15.48 -17.85 -3.63
N GLY A 275 -14.40 -18.63 -3.60
CA GLY A 275 -14.41 -20.07 -3.86
C GLY A 275 -13.65 -20.84 -2.79
N ASP A 276 -14.30 -21.83 -2.17
CA ASP A 276 -13.71 -22.74 -1.18
C ASP A 276 -12.70 -23.75 -1.80
N GLU A 277 -12.46 -23.70 -3.10
CA GLU A 277 -11.56 -24.63 -3.80
C GLU A 277 -10.12 -24.12 -3.76
N GLN A 278 -9.25 -24.87 -3.08
CA GLN A 278 -7.81 -24.59 -3.09
C GLN A 278 -7.24 -24.95 -4.46
N PRO A 279 -6.39 -24.10 -5.06
CA PRO A 279 -5.70 -24.43 -6.29
C PRO A 279 -4.86 -25.71 -6.14
N GLU A 280 -4.97 -26.58 -7.14
CA GLU A 280 -4.22 -27.83 -7.21
C GLU A 280 -2.73 -27.59 -7.47
N TRP A 281 -1.89 -28.51 -6.98
CA TRP A 281 -0.47 -28.51 -7.27
C TRP A 281 -0.20 -29.06 -8.68
N VAL A 282 0.65 -28.36 -9.42
CA VAL A 282 1.08 -28.76 -10.77
C VAL A 282 2.53 -29.22 -10.70
N LEU A 283 2.82 -30.41 -11.26
CA LEU A 283 4.18 -30.91 -11.43
C LEU A 283 4.86 -30.21 -12.62
N HIS A 284 5.97 -29.54 -12.36
CA HIS A 284 6.74 -28.82 -13.37
C HIS A 284 7.97 -29.57 -13.81
N ALA A 285 8.73 -30.16 -12.88
CA ALA A 285 9.93 -30.91 -13.20
C ALA A 285 10.13 -32.09 -12.27
N SER A 286 10.72 -33.16 -12.80
CA SER A 286 11.20 -34.32 -12.01
C SER A 286 12.64 -34.61 -12.34
N ALA A 287 13.43 -35.02 -11.36
CA ALA A 287 14.83 -35.36 -11.59
C ALA A 287 15.22 -36.67 -10.88
N VAL A 288 16.22 -37.37 -11.44
CA VAL A 288 16.85 -38.55 -10.83
C VAL A 288 18.19 -38.15 -10.24
N LEU A 289 18.38 -38.47 -8.98
CA LEU A 289 19.56 -38.11 -8.19
C LEU A 289 20.50 -39.31 -8.04
N THR A 290 21.81 -39.02 -7.97
CA THR A 290 22.81 -40.02 -7.60
C THR A 290 23.41 -39.70 -6.24
N ALA A 291 23.45 -40.71 -5.38
CA ALA A 291 24.13 -40.63 -4.08
C ALA A 291 25.60 -40.26 -4.27
N GLN A 292 26.12 -39.47 -3.34
CA GLN A 292 27.52 -39.08 -3.33
C GLN A 292 28.42 -40.32 -3.36
N THR A 293 29.14 -40.50 -4.47
CA THR A 293 30.25 -41.45 -4.52
C THR A 293 31.49 -40.74 -3.98
N THR A 294 32.27 -41.44 -3.14
CA THR A 294 33.56 -40.96 -2.63
C THR A 294 34.62 -40.79 -3.73
N ASP A 295 34.30 -41.19 -4.95
CA ASP A 295 35.14 -41.04 -6.14
C ASP A 295 34.78 -39.73 -6.85
N HIS A 296 35.15 -38.60 -6.22
CA HIS A 296 35.35 -37.38 -6.99
C HIS A 296 36.57 -37.61 -7.88
N ASN A 297 36.36 -38.29 -9.02
CA ASN A 297 37.15 -38.00 -10.20
C ASN A 297 36.83 -36.54 -10.55
N HIS A 298 37.53 -35.62 -9.87
CA HIS A 298 37.82 -34.32 -10.42
C HIS A 298 38.29 -34.60 -11.85
N LEU A 299 37.43 -34.38 -12.84
CA LEU A 299 37.92 -34.10 -14.18
C LEU A 299 38.97 -33.02 -13.94
N PRO A 300 40.26 -33.28 -14.21
CA PRO A 300 41.25 -32.24 -14.05
C PRO A 300 40.77 -31.11 -14.95
N LEU A 301 40.48 -29.95 -14.35
CA LEU A 301 40.31 -28.70 -15.08
C LEU A 301 41.69 -28.34 -15.64
N THR A 302 42.17 -29.12 -16.61
CA THR A 302 43.19 -28.67 -17.53
C THR A 302 42.64 -27.40 -18.15
N PRO A 303 43.35 -26.26 -18.10
CA PRO A 303 42.89 -25.04 -18.72
C PRO A 303 42.60 -25.33 -20.18
N VAL A 304 41.31 -25.34 -20.54
CA VAL A 304 40.87 -25.52 -21.91
C VAL A 304 41.25 -24.23 -22.64
N LEU A 305 41.97 -24.35 -23.76
CA LEU A 305 42.24 -23.20 -24.60
C LEU A 305 40.89 -22.68 -25.12
N TRP A 306 40.56 -21.41 -24.83
CA TRP A 306 39.26 -20.83 -25.18
C TRP A 306 39.43 -19.68 -26.20
N PRO A 307 38.67 -19.67 -27.31
CA PRO A 307 37.77 -20.73 -27.76
C PRO A 307 38.53 -22.00 -28.17
N PRO A 308 37.88 -23.17 -28.17
CA PRO A 308 38.53 -24.43 -28.57
C PRO A 308 39.15 -24.34 -29.97
N PRO A 309 40.37 -24.88 -30.19
CA PRO A 309 41.00 -24.93 -31.51
C PRO A 309 40.13 -25.67 -32.52
N GLY A 310 40.14 -25.23 -33.79
CA GLY A 310 39.32 -25.88 -34.82
C GLY A 310 37.85 -25.49 -34.76
N THR A 311 37.55 -24.31 -34.26
CA THR A 311 36.20 -23.73 -34.26
C THR A 311 36.13 -22.48 -35.15
N ALA A 312 34.95 -22.19 -35.70
CA ALA A 312 34.66 -20.95 -36.41
C ALA A 312 33.62 -20.12 -35.65
N ALA A 313 33.86 -18.82 -35.55
CA ALA A 313 32.93 -17.88 -34.93
C ALA A 313 31.63 -17.78 -35.74
N ILE A 314 30.52 -17.61 -35.03
CA ILE A 314 29.19 -17.28 -35.57
C ILE A 314 28.88 -15.85 -35.15
N GLU A 315 28.43 -15.03 -36.10
CA GLU A 315 27.96 -13.66 -35.84
C GLU A 315 26.70 -13.68 -34.97
N VAL A 316 26.64 -12.80 -33.98
CA VAL A 316 25.55 -12.74 -32.98
C VAL A 316 24.90 -11.37 -32.83
N ASP A 317 25.27 -10.38 -33.67
CA ASP A 317 24.78 -8.99 -33.56
C ASP A 317 23.24 -8.90 -33.51
N ASP A 318 22.55 -9.63 -34.39
CA ASP A 318 21.08 -9.64 -34.49
C ASP A 318 20.45 -10.84 -33.73
N PHE A 319 21.22 -11.60 -32.94
CA PHE A 319 20.79 -12.88 -32.35
C PHE A 319 19.52 -12.76 -31.50
N TYR A 320 19.47 -11.77 -30.62
CA TYR A 320 18.31 -11.57 -29.74
C TYR A 320 17.14 -10.87 -30.45
N ASP A 321 17.41 -10.07 -31.48
CA ASP A 321 16.36 -9.48 -32.32
C ASP A 321 15.66 -10.55 -33.16
N ASP A 322 16.41 -11.50 -33.71
CA ASP A 322 15.90 -12.68 -34.43
C ASP A 322 15.08 -13.60 -33.52
N LEU A 323 15.48 -13.74 -32.25
CA LEU A 323 14.74 -14.49 -31.23
C LEU A 323 13.43 -13.77 -30.85
N ALA A 324 13.48 -12.45 -30.63
CA ALA A 324 12.31 -11.64 -30.34
C ALA A 324 11.29 -11.68 -31.49
N ALA A 325 11.75 -11.68 -32.76
CA ALA A 325 10.90 -11.86 -33.93
C ALA A 325 10.18 -13.23 -33.98
N GLN A 326 10.74 -14.24 -33.30
CA GLN A 326 10.14 -15.57 -33.11
C GLN A 326 9.33 -15.68 -31.81
N GLY A 327 9.22 -14.59 -31.04
CA GLY A 327 8.46 -14.53 -29.79
C GLY A 327 9.31 -14.71 -28.53
N TYR A 328 10.61 -14.96 -28.61
CA TYR A 328 11.46 -15.09 -27.42
C TYR A 328 11.93 -13.70 -26.95
N ASN A 329 11.13 -13.08 -26.10
CA ASN A 329 11.32 -11.71 -25.63
C ASN A 329 12.19 -11.70 -24.36
N TYR A 330 13.47 -12.03 -24.51
CA TYR A 330 14.44 -12.00 -23.41
C TYR A 330 14.83 -10.57 -23.03
N GLY A 331 14.85 -10.27 -21.73
CA GLY A 331 15.41 -9.03 -21.19
C GLY A 331 16.91 -9.13 -20.89
N PRO A 332 17.54 -8.04 -20.42
CA PRO A 332 19.00 -7.92 -20.33
C PRO A 332 19.73 -9.07 -19.61
N THR A 333 19.17 -9.60 -18.52
CA THR A 333 19.76 -10.70 -17.73
C THR A 333 19.76 -12.04 -18.50
N PHE A 334 18.85 -12.21 -19.46
CA PHE A 334 18.79 -13.38 -20.34
C PHE A 334 19.47 -13.15 -21.70
N GLN A 335 19.99 -11.93 -21.92
CA GLN A 335 20.75 -11.58 -23.12
C GLN A 335 22.27 -11.74 -22.94
N GLY A 336 22.70 -12.82 -22.29
CA GLY A 336 24.09 -13.00 -21.88
C GLY A 336 25.05 -13.53 -22.95
N VAL A 337 24.57 -13.99 -24.11
CA VAL A 337 25.46 -14.59 -25.14
C VAL A 337 26.34 -13.51 -25.76
N GLN A 338 27.64 -13.61 -25.52
CA GLN A 338 28.65 -12.67 -26.02
C GLN A 338 29.23 -13.14 -27.37
N ARG A 339 29.53 -14.44 -27.48
CA ARG A 339 30.18 -15.03 -28.66
C ARG A 339 29.76 -16.48 -28.79
N ILE A 340 29.65 -16.95 -30.04
CA ILE A 340 29.34 -18.35 -30.34
C ILE A 340 30.38 -18.88 -31.35
N TRP A 341 30.78 -20.15 -31.18
CA TRP A 341 31.62 -20.86 -32.14
C TRP A 341 31.05 -22.22 -32.49
N ARG A 342 31.27 -22.67 -33.73
CA ARG A 342 30.94 -24.02 -34.20
C ARG A 342 32.19 -24.84 -34.40
N ASP A 343 32.18 -26.07 -33.90
CA ASP A 343 33.27 -27.01 -34.11
C ASP A 343 33.34 -27.48 -35.58
N HIS A 344 34.54 -27.47 -36.16
CA HIS A 344 34.73 -27.90 -37.54
C HIS A 344 34.64 -29.43 -37.73
N ALA A 345 35.06 -30.21 -36.72
CA ALA A 345 35.06 -31.67 -36.78
C ALA A 345 33.66 -32.24 -36.49
N THR A 346 32.89 -31.57 -35.63
CA THR A 346 31.54 -31.93 -35.24
C THR A 346 30.61 -30.72 -35.35
N PRO A 347 30.04 -30.41 -36.54
CA PRO A 347 29.26 -29.19 -36.77
C PRO A 347 28.05 -28.97 -35.85
N ASP A 348 27.55 -30.03 -35.21
CA ASP A 348 26.46 -29.97 -34.23
C ASP A 348 26.92 -29.53 -32.82
N VAL A 349 28.23 -29.46 -32.58
CA VAL A 349 28.81 -28.95 -31.33
C VAL A 349 29.01 -27.45 -31.43
N ILE A 350 28.36 -26.74 -30.51
CA ILE A 350 28.40 -25.29 -30.38
C ILE A 350 29.00 -24.93 -29.03
N TYR A 351 29.91 -23.97 -29.03
CA TYR A 351 30.46 -23.34 -27.84
C TYR A 351 29.93 -21.92 -27.74
N ALA A 352 29.57 -21.48 -26.54
CA ALA A 352 29.12 -20.11 -26.30
C ALA A 352 29.88 -19.52 -25.11
N GLU A 353 30.26 -18.26 -25.23
CA GLU A 353 30.70 -17.42 -24.12
C GLU A 353 29.49 -16.62 -23.66
N VAL A 354 29.13 -16.77 -22.39
CA VAL A 354 27.94 -16.16 -21.79
C VAL A 354 28.40 -15.36 -20.58
N GLU A 355 27.93 -14.12 -20.48
CA GLU A 355 28.26 -13.19 -19.41
C GLU A 355 27.00 -12.46 -18.95
N LEU A 356 26.83 -12.33 -17.64
CA LEU A 356 25.75 -11.53 -17.06
C LEU A 356 26.13 -10.05 -17.06
N PRO A 357 25.15 -9.12 -17.11
CA PRO A 357 25.42 -7.71 -16.85
C PRO A 357 26.16 -7.48 -15.52
N GLU A 358 27.10 -6.52 -15.48
CA GLU A 358 27.96 -6.27 -14.31
C GLU A 358 27.19 -6.00 -12.99
N ASP A 359 25.98 -5.45 -13.09
CA ASP A 359 25.13 -5.08 -11.94
C ASP A 359 24.10 -6.17 -11.56
N THR A 360 24.19 -7.37 -12.12
CA THR A 360 23.29 -8.48 -11.78
C THR A 360 23.65 -9.09 -10.42
N ASP A 361 22.70 -9.09 -9.48
CA ASP A 361 22.85 -9.78 -8.20
C ASP A 361 22.79 -11.31 -8.40
N ILE A 362 23.89 -11.98 -8.05
CA ILE A 362 24.07 -13.43 -8.18
C ILE A 362 24.14 -14.13 -6.81
N ASP A 363 23.98 -13.40 -5.71
CA ASP A 363 24.19 -13.96 -4.38
C ASP A 363 23.18 -15.08 -4.10
N GLY A 364 23.71 -16.28 -3.82
CA GLY A 364 22.93 -17.47 -3.48
C GLY A 364 22.45 -18.32 -4.66
N TYR A 365 22.77 -17.92 -5.90
CA TYR A 365 22.55 -18.73 -7.12
C TYR A 365 23.83 -19.47 -7.53
N GLY A 366 23.68 -20.68 -8.07
CA GLY A 366 24.75 -21.58 -8.52
C GLY A 366 24.98 -21.60 -10.03
N ILE A 367 23.94 -21.36 -10.84
CA ILE A 367 24.00 -21.23 -12.31
C ILE A 367 23.27 -20.01 -12.85
#